data_AF-A0A3B5AZY5-F1
#
_entry.id   AF-A0A3B5AZY5-F1
#
_cell.length_a   1.000
_cell.length_b   1.000
_cell.length_c   1.000
_cell.angle_alpha   90.00
_cell.angle_beta   90.00
_cell.angle_gamma   90.00
#
_symmetry.space_group_name_H-M   'P 1'
#
loop_
_entity.id
_entity.type
_entity.pdbx_description
1 polymer ?
#
loop_
_entity_poly.entity_id
_entity_poly.type
_entity_poly.pdbx_seq_one_letter_code
_entity_poly.pdbx_strand_id
1 'polypeptide(L)'
;MSPVKQPLFVWLEFSFIPLEFSNRILSAPSGNISSPNFPGLYPYSIDCSWLIVVAEGSSVLLTFHHFELEYHTSCAYDYIKIYNGISEDEGNLLGTFCGDISPPQFTSSWNVMSIIFHSDRHVAYRGFRVGYRKGNLF
;
A
#
# COMPACT_ATOMS: atom_id res chain seq x y z
N MET A 1 -38.37 5.59 34.23
CA MET A 1 -37.86 5.08 32.95
C MET A 1 -38.07 6.15 31.90
N SER A 2 -37.02 6.91 31.61
CA SER A 2 -37.03 7.92 30.55
C SER A 2 -36.31 7.32 29.34
N PRO A 3 -36.79 7.52 28.10
CA PRO A 3 -36.11 6.98 26.94
C PRO A 3 -34.79 7.73 26.74
N VAL A 4 -33.69 6.97 26.69
CA VAL A 4 -32.40 7.47 26.21
C VAL A 4 -32.59 7.84 24.75
N LYS A 5 -32.55 9.13 24.42
CA LYS A 5 -32.46 9.57 23.03
C LYS A 5 -31.08 9.17 22.50
N GLN A 6 -31.05 8.19 21.60
CA GLN A 6 -29.89 7.95 20.75
C GLN A 6 -29.62 9.23 19.94
N PRO A 7 -28.37 9.71 19.84
CA PRO A 7 -28.09 10.82 18.95
C PRO A 7 -28.26 10.34 17.51
N LEU A 8 -29.12 11.04 16.75
CA LEU A 8 -29.16 10.93 15.29
C LEU A 8 -27.77 11.28 14.77
N PHE A 9 -27.07 10.29 14.22
CA PHE A 9 -25.92 10.55 13.35
C PHE A 9 -26.46 11.22 12.08
N VAL A 10 -26.16 12.51 11.94
CA VAL A 10 -26.45 13.33 10.78
C VAL A 10 -25.39 13.03 9.72
N TRP A 11 -25.84 12.68 8.52
CA TRP A 11 -25.00 12.42 7.35
C TRP A 11 -24.28 13.71 6.91
N LEU A 12 -22.96 13.72 7.05
CA LEU A 12 -22.05 14.56 6.27
C LEU A 12 -20.99 13.62 5.68
N GLU A 13 -21.18 13.23 4.41
CA GLU A 13 -20.13 12.60 3.62
C GLU A 13 -19.03 13.63 3.36
N PHE A 14 -18.04 13.66 4.23
CA PHE A 14 -16.68 13.96 3.82
C PHE A 14 -15.91 12.65 3.95
N SER A 15 -15.36 12.19 2.83
CA SER A 15 -14.41 11.09 2.73
C SER A 15 -13.12 11.43 3.48
N PHE A 16 -13.18 11.46 4.81
CA PHE A 16 -12.02 11.36 5.67
C PHE A 16 -11.62 9.89 5.68
N ILE A 17 -10.69 9.52 4.81
CA ILE A 17 -9.95 8.27 5.02
C ILE A 17 -9.18 8.49 6.31
N PRO A 18 -9.39 7.66 7.35
CA PRO A 18 -8.67 7.84 8.60
C PRO A 18 -7.17 7.85 8.33
N LEU A 19 -6.44 8.76 8.99
CA LEU A 19 -4.97 8.79 9.02
C LEU A 19 -4.34 7.44 9.44
N GLU A 20 -5.16 6.48 9.89
CA GLU A 20 -4.77 5.11 10.20
C GLU A 20 -4.28 4.29 8.98
N PHE A 21 -4.61 4.70 7.75
CA PHE A 21 -4.19 3.98 6.53
C PHE A 21 -2.91 4.51 5.90
N SER A 22 -2.44 5.70 6.28
CA SER A 22 -1.23 6.31 5.75
C SER A 22 -0.05 6.12 6.73
N ASN A 23 1.17 5.96 6.20
CA ASN A 23 2.42 5.82 6.96
C ASN A 23 2.43 4.69 8.00
N ARG A 24 2.46 3.44 7.54
CA ARG A 24 2.50 2.26 8.43
C ARG A 24 3.90 1.64 8.49
N ILE A 25 4.33 1.29 9.70
CA ILE A 25 5.54 0.48 9.92
C ILE A 25 5.12 -0.96 10.25
N LEU A 26 5.68 -1.92 9.52
CA LEU A 26 5.35 -3.35 9.64
C LEU A 26 6.60 -4.12 10.09
N SER A 27 6.56 -4.68 11.29
CA SER A 27 7.71 -5.37 11.90
C SER A 27 7.56 -6.90 12.02
N ALA A 28 6.38 -7.44 11.69
CA ALA A 28 6.15 -8.87 11.71
C ALA A 28 6.99 -9.58 10.62
N PRO A 29 7.43 -10.84 10.83
CA PRO A 29 8.24 -11.57 9.85
C PRO A 29 7.50 -11.89 8.54
N SER A 30 6.18 -11.72 8.51
CA SER A 30 5.36 -11.82 7.31
C SER A 30 4.05 -11.09 7.51
N GLY A 31 3.40 -10.69 6.44
CA GLY A 31 2.10 -10.05 6.49
C GLY A 31 1.51 -9.81 5.11
N ASN A 32 0.35 -9.15 5.08
CA ASN A 32 -0.32 -8.73 3.86
C ASN A 32 -0.56 -7.22 3.91
N ILE A 33 -0.42 -6.59 2.74
CA ILE A 33 -0.73 -5.19 2.49
C ILE A 33 -1.76 -5.16 1.37
N SER A 34 -2.80 -4.36 1.53
CA SER A 34 -3.81 -4.15 0.51
C SER A 34 -4.09 -2.66 0.36
N SER A 35 -4.50 -2.26 -0.84
CA SER A 35 -5.10 -0.95 -1.05
C SER A 35 -6.31 -0.77 -0.12
N PRO A 36 -6.61 0.46 0.33
CA PRO A 36 -7.80 0.70 1.13
C PRO A 36 -9.06 0.21 0.42
N ASN A 37 -10.03 -0.32 1.18
CA ASN A 37 -11.28 -0.93 0.72
C ASN A 37 -11.17 -2.23 -0.11
N PHE A 38 -9.97 -2.77 -0.36
CA PHE A 38 -9.82 -4.06 -1.06
C PHE A 38 -10.72 -5.15 -0.42
N PRO A 39 -11.50 -5.93 -1.20
CA PRO A 39 -11.48 -6.07 -2.67
C PRO A 39 -12.39 -5.09 -3.44
N GLY A 40 -12.96 -4.08 -2.77
CA GLY A 40 -13.65 -2.95 -3.41
C GLY A 40 -12.68 -1.95 -4.03
N LEU A 41 -13.24 -0.87 -4.60
CA LEU A 41 -12.44 0.16 -5.26
C LEU A 41 -11.61 0.95 -4.25
N TYR A 42 -10.34 1.24 -4.57
CA TYR A 42 -9.57 2.17 -3.75
C TYR A 42 -10.15 3.59 -3.81
N PRO A 43 -10.01 4.38 -2.75
CA PRO A 43 -10.39 5.79 -2.76
C PRO A 43 -9.52 6.63 -3.69
N TYR A 44 -10.07 7.74 -4.17
CA TYR A 44 -9.32 8.78 -4.90
C TYR A 44 -8.44 9.60 -3.95
N SER A 45 -7.38 10.19 -4.51
CA SER A 45 -6.56 11.24 -3.90
C SER A 45 -5.96 10.83 -2.56
N ILE A 46 -5.40 9.63 -2.54
CA ILE A 46 -4.66 9.10 -1.39
C ILE A 46 -3.21 8.84 -1.68
N ASP A 47 -2.43 9.08 -0.63
CA ASP A 47 -1.04 8.67 -0.49
C ASP A 47 -0.93 7.74 0.71
N CYS A 48 -0.63 6.47 0.43
CA CYS A 48 -0.39 5.46 1.45
C CYS A 48 1.06 4.99 1.36
N SER A 49 1.71 4.85 2.51
CA SER A 49 3.07 4.32 2.57
C SER A 49 3.19 3.21 3.60
N TRP A 50 4.03 2.23 3.29
CA TRP A 50 4.38 1.13 4.18
C TRP A 50 5.89 0.96 4.21
N LEU A 51 6.45 0.98 5.42
CA LEU A 51 7.82 0.57 5.68
C LEU A 51 7.81 -0.81 6.32
N ILE A 52 8.35 -1.80 5.62
CA ILE A 52 8.54 -3.15 6.13
C ILE A 52 9.93 -3.23 6.74
N VAL A 53 10.02 -3.65 8.01
CA VAL A 53 11.27 -3.88 8.73
C VAL A 53 11.24 -5.28 9.31
N VAL A 54 12.00 -6.20 8.72
CA VAL A 54 12.16 -7.56 9.28
C VAL A 54 13.43 -7.63 10.13
N ALA A 55 13.69 -8.79 10.74
CA ALA A 55 14.88 -9.00 11.56
C ALA A 55 16.18 -8.67 10.81
N GLU A 56 17.15 -8.08 11.51
CA GLU A 56 18.49 -7.83 10.98
C GLU A 56 19.13 -9.11 10.43
N GLY A 57 20.02 -8.96 9.45
CA GLY A 57 20.63 -10.11 8.77
C GLY A 57 19.66 -10.91 7.89
N SER A 58 18.51 -10.34 7.52
CA SER A 58 17.51 -10.96 6.63
C SER A 58 17.17 -10.03 5.44
N SER A 59 16.39 -10.55 4.48
CA SER A 59 15.80 -9.78 3.38
C SER A 59 14.27 -9.73 3.49
N VAL A 60 13.62 -8.83 2.74
CA VAL A 60 12.17 -8.79 2.54
C VAL A 60 11.86 -9.35 1.16
N LEU A 61 11.02 -10.38 1.10
CA LEU A 61 10.44 -10.91 -0.12
C LEU A 61 9.02 -10.38 -0.29
N LEU A 62 8.72 -9.77 -1.43
CA LEU A 62 7.44 -9.15 -1.75
C LEU A 62 6.79 -9.84 -2.95
N THR A 63 5.54 -10.28 -2.80
CA THR A 63 4.79 -11.03 -3.81
C THR A 63 3.41 -10.40 -4.04
N PHE A 64 3.10 -10.05 -5.28
CA PHE A 64 1.77 -9.58 -5.66
C PHE A 64 0.79 -10.76 -5.81
N HIS A 65 -0.38 -10.64 -5.20
CA HIS A 65 -1.49 -11.60 -5.30
C HIS A 65 -2.66 -11.04 -6.14
N HIS A 66 -2.77 -9.72 -6.21
CA HIS A 66 -3.71 -9.00 -7.07
C HIS A 66 -3.13 -7.63 -7.41
N PHE A 67 -3.39 -7.14 -8.62
CA PHE A 67 -2.95 -5.84 -9.09
C PHE A 67 -3.87 -5.32 -10.21
N GLU A 68 -4.51 -4.18 -9.96
CA GLU A 68 -5.40 -3.50 -10.89
C GLU A 68 -5.47 -2.01 -10.50
N LEU A 69 -4.71 -1.17 -11.19
CA LEU A 69 -4.66 0.29 -11.04
C LEU A 69 -5.02 0.98 -12.36
N GLU A 70 -5.29 2.29 -12.34
CA GLU A 70 -5.44 3.05 -13.58
C GLU A 70 -4.16 2.97 -14.42
N TYR A 71 -4.31 2.64 -15.69
CA TYR A 71 -3.19 2.54 -16.61
C TYR A 71 -2.81 3.90 -17.18
N HIS A 72 -1.51 4.18 -17.18
CA HIS A 72 -0.91 5.24 -17.98
C HIS A 72 0.46 4.76 -18.49
N THR A 73 0.88 5.21 -19.67
CA THR A 73 2.16 4.77 -20.29
C THR A 73 3.39 5.03 -19.40
N SER A 74 3.32 6.02 -18.53
CA SER A 74 4.34 6.36 -17.54
C SER A 74 3.85 6.24 -16.08
N CYS A 75 2.69 5.63 -15.84
CA CYS A 75 2.06 5.55 -14.51
C CYS A 75 1.93 6.92 -13.81
N ALA A 76 1.41 7.92 -14.54
CA ALA A 76 1.32 9.29 -14.04
C ALA A 76 0.05 9.58 -13.22
N TYR A 77 -0.95 8.70 -13.29
CA TYR A 77 -2.21 8.84 -12.54
C TYR A 77 -2.10 8.03 -11.25
N ASP A 78 -2.46 6.74 -11.27
CA ASP A 78 -2.33 5.86 -10.13
C ASP A 78 -1.07 4.99 -10.24
N TYR A 79 -0.39 4.76 -9.12
CA TYR A 79 0.81 3.95 -9.13
C TYR A 79 1.14 3.33 -7.78
N ILE A 80 1.87 2.21 -7.84
CA ILE A 80 2.67 1.71 -6.71
C ILE A 80 4.16 1.85 -7.04
N LYS A 81 4.91 2.45 -6.13
CA LYS A 81 6.38 2.47 -6.16
C LYS A 81 6.93 1.53 -5.09
N ILE A 82 8.01 0.83 -5.42
CA ILE A 82 8.68 -0.10 -4.51
C ILE A 82 10.15 0.30 -4.42
N TYR A 83 10.66 0.45 -3.21
CA TYR A 83 12.04 0.86 -2.97
C TYR A 83 12.79 -0.20 -2.14
N ASN A 84 14.04 -0.41 -2.53
CA ASN A 84 15.03 -1.12 -1.76
C ASN A 84 15.70 -0.15 -0.78
N GLY A 85 15.04 0.10 0.36
CA GLY A 85 15.47 1.05 1.37
C GLY A 85 14.31 1.59 2.21
N ILE A 86 14.61 2.57 3.06
CA ILE A 86 13.72 3.06 4.12
C ILE A 86 12.68 4.06 3.57
N SER A 87 13.03 4.83 2.54
CA SER A 87 12.18 5.90 1.98
C SER A 87 12.47 6.13 0.49
N GLU A 88 11.71 7.04 -0.12
CA GLU A 88 11.99 7.55 -1.47
C GLU A 88 13.34 8.27 -1.57
N ASP A 89 13.78 8.96 -0.50
CA ASP A 89 15.03 9.72 -0.48
C ASP A 89 16.27 8.85 -0.22
N GLU A 90 16.11 7.76 0.53
CA GLU A 90 17.22 6.90 0.98
C GLU A 90 17.28 5.55 0.25
N GLY A 91 16.20 5.15 -0.43
CA GLY A 91 16.06 3.85 -1.07
C GLY A 91 16.29 3.88 -2.58
N ASN A 92 16.78 2.77 -3.12
CA ASN A 92 16.85 2.59 -4.57
C ASN A 92 15.48 2.17 -5.13
N LEU A 93 14.94 2.93 -6.08
CA LEU A 93 13.67 2.59 -6.74
C LEU A 93 13.82 1.27 -7.52
N LEU A 94 13.03 0.27 -7.16
CA LEU A 94 12.96 -1.01 -7.87
C LEU A 94 11.98 -0.95 -9.06
N GLY A 95 10.95 -0.11 -8.96
CA GLY A 95 10.05 0.18 -10.07
C GLY A 95 8.79 0.93 -9.67
N THR A 96 8.12 1.46 -10.69
CA THR A 96 6.81 2.11 -10.63
C THR A 96 5.85 1.30 -11.49
N PHE A 97 4.69 0.91 -10.94
CA PHE A 97 3.75 0.02 -11.61
C PHE A 97 2.32 0.58 -11.56
N CYS A 98 1.58 0.35 -12.64
CA CYS A 98 0.17 0.70 -12.82
C CYS A 98 -0.47 -0.21 -13.89
N GLY A 99 -1.78 -0.08 -14.11
CA GLY A 99 -2.54 -0.99 -14.98
C GLY A 99 -2.90 -2.32 -14.31
N ASP A 100 -3.10 -3.35 -15.11
CA ASP A 100 -3.61 -4.68 -14.69
C ASP A 100 -2.59 -5.82 -14.87
N ILE A 101 -1.38 -5.49 -15.34
CA ILE A 101 -0.27 -6.45 -15.42
C ILE A 101 0.39 -6.56 -14.05
N SER A 102 0.29 -7.74 -13.44
CA SER A 102 0.91 -8.00 -12.13
C SER A 102 2.42 -7.70 -12.16
N PRO A 103 2.94 -6.89 -11.22
CA PRO A 103 4.37 -6.71 -11.05
C PRO A 103 5.07 -8.03 -10.71
N PRO A 104 6.39 -8.13 -10.99
CA PRO A 104 7.16 -9.30 -10.62
C PRO A 104 7.34 -9.38 -9.09
N GLN A 105 7.97 -10.46 -8.64
CA GLN A 105 8.40 -10.58 -7.24
C GLN A 105 9.65 -9.72 -6.99
N PHE A 106 9.73 -9.11 -5.81
CA PHE A 106 10.89 -8.32 -5.39
C PHE A 106 11.54 -8.90 -4.14
N THR A 107 12.86 -8.74 -4.05
CA THR A 107 13.64 -9.06 -2.84
C THR A 107 14.50 -7.84 -2.51
N SER A 108 14.43 -7.35 -1.27
CA SER A 108 15.32 -6.27 -0.81
C SER A 108 16.74 -6.79 -0.55
N SER A 109 17.72 -5.89 -0.60
CA SER A 109 19.12 -6.20 -0.26
C SER A 109 19.36 -6.33 1.24
N TRP A 110 18.51 -5.72 2.05
CA TRP A 110 18.60 -5.71 3.52
C TRP A 110 17.25 -6.01 4.15
N ASN A 111 17.15 -5.83 5.47
CA ASN A 111 15.94 -6.13 6.23
C ASN A 111 14.83 -5.08 6.10
N VAL A 112 14.95 -4.15 5.15
CA VAL A 112 13.99 -3.06 4.92
C VAL A 112 13.52 -2.99 3.48
N MET A 113 12.24 -2.66 3.29
CA MET A 113 11.63 -2.36 1.99
C MET A 113 10.49 -1.36 2.22
N SER A 114 10.40 -0.35 1.36
CA SER A 114 9.30 0.62 1.41
C SER A 114 8.44 0.57 0.15
N ILE A 115 7.15 0.81 0.35
CA ILE A 115 6.10 0.75 -0.67
C ILE A 115 5.29 2.03 -0.57
N ILE A 116 5.05 2.69 -1.69
CA ILE A 116 4.23 3.89 -1.79
C ILE A 116 3.11 3.61 -2.79
N PHE A 117 1.87 3.87 -2.40
CA PHE A 117 0.71 3.86 -3.27
C PHE A 117 0.15 5.27 -3.37
N HIS A 118 -0.07 5.71 -4.61
CA HIS A 118 -0.69 6.99 -4.94
C HIS A 118 -1.92 6.75 -5.82
N SER A 119 -2.96 7.56 -5.62
CA SER A 119 -4.07 7.67 -6.56
C SER A 119 -4.42 9.13 -6.83
N ASP A 120 -4.88 9.42 -8.05
CA ASP A 120 -5.23 10.76 -8.48
C ASP A 120 -6.70 11.12 -8.12
N ARG A 121 -7.32 12.10 -8.78
CA ARG A 121 -8.70 12.55 -8.49
C ARG A 121 -9.79 11.76 -9.21
N HIS A 122 -9.45 10.87 -10.13
CA HIS A 122 -10.39 10.23 -11.04
C HIS A 122 -10.03 8.76 -11.25
N VAL A 123 -11.02 7.95 -11.60
CA VAL A 123 -10.84 6.53 -11.95
C VAL A 123 -10.25 5.69 -10.81
N ALA A 124 -10.91 4.59 -10.49
CA ALA A 124 -10.44 3.70 -9.45
C ALA A 124 -10.81 2.27 -9.81
N TYR A 125 -9.95 1.36 -9.38
CA TYR A 125 -10.06 -0.07 -9.59
C TYR A 125 -9.95 -0.79 -8.25
N ARG A 126 -9.93 -2.13 -8.28
CA ARG A 126 -9.86 -2.93 -7.04
C ARG A 126 -8.54 -2.76 -6.29
N GLY A 127 -7.50 -2.25 -6.96
CA GLY A 127 -6.22 -1.94 -6.33
C GLY A 127 -5.31 -3.15 -6.26
N PHE A 128 -4.74 -3.41 -5.10
CA PHE A 128 -3.73 -4.46 -4.96
C PHE A 128 -3.86 -5.23 -3.65
N ARG A 129 -3.32 -6.44 -3.69
CA ARG A 129 -3.01 -7.24 -2.50
C ARG A 129 -1.62 -7.82 -2.65
N VAL A 130 -0.76 -7.55 -1.68
CA VAL A 130 0.64 -7.93 -1.68
C VAL A 130 0.96 -8.66 -0.38
N GLY A 131 1.61 -9.80 -0.49
CA GLY A 131 2.19 -10.52 0.64
C GLY A 131 3.66 -10.15 0.79
N TYR A 132 4.12 -10.03 2.03
CA TYR A 132 5.55 -9.94 2.33
C TYR A 132 5.97 -11.00 3.33
N ARG A 133 7.22 -11.43 3.25
CA ARG A 133 7.84 -12.32 4.24
C ARG A 133 9.34 -12.08 4.36
N LYS A 134 9.87 -12.43 5.52
CA LYS A 134 11.30 -12.51 5.79
C LYS A 134 11.92 -13.57 4.87
N GLY A 135 12.91 -13.16 4.09
CA GLY A 135 13.80 -14.01 3.31
C GLY A 135 15.15 -14.18 4.01
N ASN A 136 16.02 -14.95 3.36
CA ASN A 136 17.42 -15.07 3.77
C ASN A 136 18.26 -14.06 2.99
N LEU A 137 19.38 -13.63 3.55
CA LEU A 137 20.43 -12.96 2.77
C LEU A 137 21.12 -14.01 1.89
N PHE A 138 21.54 -13.60 0.70
CA PHE A 138 22.33 -14.42 -0.21
C PHE A 138 23.79 -14.51 0.25
#